data_AF-A0A6J8F131-F1
#
_entry.id   AF-A0A6J8F131-F1
#
_cell.length_a   1.000
_cell.length_b   1.000
_cell.length_c   1.000
_cell.angle_alpha   90.00
_cell.angle_beta   90.00
_cell.angle_gamma   90.00
#
_symmetry.space_group_name_H-M   'P 1'
#
loop_
_entity.id
_entity.type
_entity.pdbx_description
1 polymer ?
#
loop_
_entity_poly.entity_id
_entity_poly.type
_entity_poly.pdbx_seq_one_letter_code
_entity_poly.pdbx_strand_id
1 'polypeptide(L)'
;MASASGTVCGVCETQHVVKEAAFWCLDCDEGICTSCEKHHRASRQIPPIIASISQYCQGHNEIVKTSKNSALFEIKEQSLKEMKNNIERIVEDRRQNLEEIKQQRQRFQTDIREIRDKINTHLDKLEQEIQQDIQAAEQKVMSQIDSFVLKISDHGKTIDELKNNISATKSFATDLQTFFGGKMFEAKIKEEEKFIVSLIEDGSL
;
A
#
# COMPACT_ATOMS: atom_id res chain seq x y z
N MET A 1 -6.79 53.97 -12.73
CA MET A 1 -6.81 54.75 -13.98
C MET A 1 -7.22 56.17 -13.62
N ALA A 2 -6.27 57.08 -13.44
CA ALA A 2 -6.55 58.49 -13.23
C ALA A 2 -6.85 59.09 -14.60
N SER A 3 -8.08 59.52 -14.85
CA SER A 3 -8.49 60.15 -16.10
C SER A 3 -7.76 61.48 -16.27
N ALA A 4 -7.15 61.68 -17.44
CA ALA A 4 -6.47 62.91 -17.87
C ALA A 4 -7.45 64.07 -18.14
N SER A 5 -8.51 64.22 -17.36
CA SER A 5 -9.59 65.20 -17.56
C SER A 5 -9.29 66.59 -16.97
N GLY A 6 -8.14 66.77 -16.32
CA GLY A 6 -7.78 68.04 -15.67
C GLY A 6 -7.20 69.12 -16.58
N THR A 7 -6.85 68.79 -17.82
CA THR A 7 -6.11 69.70 -18.73
C THR A 7 -6.96 70.27 -19.86
N VAL A 8 -8.16 69.74 -20.10
CA VAL A 8 -9.04 70.14 -21.20
C VAL A 8 -10.37 70.65 -20.67
N CYS A 9 -10.97 71.58 -21.41
CA CYS A 9 -12.25 72.18 -21.06
C CYS A 9 -13.40 71.21 -21.34
N GLY A 10 -14.08 70.71 -20.30
CA GLY A 10 -15.19 69.77 -20.42
C GLY A 10 -16.36 70.29 -21.28
N VAL A 11 -16.67 71.58 -21.15
CA VAL A 11 -17.70 72.25 -21.97
C VAL A 11 -17.34 72.32 -23.46
N CYS A 12 -16.05 72.46 -23.81
CA CYS A 12 -15.63 72.43 -25.22
C CYS A 12 -15.51 70.99 -25.73
N GLU A 13 -15.05 70.06 -24.88
CA GLU A 13 -14.90 68.65 -25.21
C GLU A 13 -16.24 68.02 -25.59
N THR A 14 -17.32 68.36 -24.89
CA THR A 14 -18.70 67.93 -25.22
C THR A 14 -19.20 68.46 -26.57
N GLN A 15 -18.55 69.50 -27.11
CA GLN A 15 -18.81 70.05 -28.45
C GLN A 15 -17.79 69.55 -29.48
N HIS A 16 -16.99 68.53 -29.16
CA HIS A 16 -15.88 68.00 -29.96
C HIS A 16 -14.78 69.04 -30.28
N VAL A 17 -14.60 70.03 -29.41
CA VAL A 17 -13.56 71.04 -29.51
C VAL A 17 -12.58 70.87 -28.35
N VAL A 18 -11.29 70.65 -28.65
CA VAL A 18 -10.26 70.56 -27.61
C VAL A 18 -9.73 71.95 -27.30
N LYS A 19 -9.96 72.44 -26.08
CA LYS A 19 -9.32 73.65 -25.55
C LYS A 19 -8.71 73.35 -24.20
N GLU A 20 -7.56 73.95 -23.91
CA GLU A 20 -6.92 73.84 -22.61
C GLU A 20 -7.80 74.47 -21.53
N ALA A 21 -7.99 73.76 -20.44
CA ALA A 21 -8.66 74.32 -19.27
C ALA A 21 -7.70 75.27 -18.57
N ALA A 22 -8.21 76.44 -18.18
CA ALA A 22 -7.46 77.42 -17.38
C ALA A 22 -7.98 77.48 -15.94
N PHE A 23 -9.23 77.06 -15.73
CA PHE A 23 -9.93 77.12 -14.46
C PHE A 23 -10.61 75.79 -14.14
N TRP A 24 -10.82 75.53 -12.85
CA TRP A 24 -11.60 74.41 -12.34
C TRP A 24 -12.88 74.94 -11.68
N CYS A 25 -14.04 74.43 -12.09
CA CYS A 25 -15.30 74.74 -11.44
C CYS A 25 -15.61 73.68 -10.38
N LEU A 26 -15.67 74.07 -9.11
CA LEU A 26 -15.94 73.15 -8.01
C LEU A 26 -17.38 72.63 -8.03
N ASP A 27 -18.33 73.43 -8.52
CA ASP A 27 -19.74 73.05 -8.55
C ASP A 27 -20.07 72.04 -9.66
N CYS A 28 -19.21 71.94 -10.67
CA CYS A 28 -19.38 71.06 -11.82
C CYS A 28 -18.37 69.92 -11.88
N ASP A 29 -17.36 69.96 -11.01
CA ASP A 29 -16.23 69.03 -10.98
C ASP A 29 -15.54 68.87 -12.35
N GLU A 30 -15.36 69.98 -13.07
CA GLU A 30 -14.78 69.99 -14.41
C GLU A 30 -13.83 71.17 -14.68
N GLY A 31 -12.87 70.94 -15.58
CA GLY A 31 -11.99 71.97 -16.11
C GLY A 31 -12.70 72.82 -17.17
N ILE A 32 -12.50 74.13 -17.16
CA ILE A 32 -13.07 75.07 -18.12
C ILE A 32 -12.02 76.05 -18.67
N CYS A 33 -12.12 76.36 -19.97
CA CYS A 33 -11.27 77.37 -20.61
C CYS A 33 -11.78 78.79 -20.33
N THR A 34 -10.95 79.80 -20.57
CA THR A 34 -11.27 81.22 -20.32
C THR A 34 -12.54 81.71 -21.03
N SER A 35 -12.88 81.15 -22.20
CA SER A 35 -14.13 81.52 -22.89
C SER A 35 -15.36 80.91 -22.23
N CYS A 36 -15.26 79.65 -21.80
CA CYS A 36 -16.36 78.95 -21.12
C CYS A 36 -16.56 79.48 -19.70
N GLU A 37 -15.52 79.93 -19.02
CA GLU A 37 -15.59 80.55 -17.69
C GLU A 37 -16.57 81.72 -17.63
N LYS A 38 -16.46 82.67 -18.58
CA LYS A 38 -17.35 83.84 -18.65
C LYS A 38 -18.80 83.44 -18.88
N HIS A 39 -19.03 82.52 -19.81
CA HIS A 39 -20.38 82.04 -20.11
C HIS A 39 -20.97 81.28 -18.90
N HIS A 40 -20.14 80.46 -18.26
CA HIS A 40 -20.51 79.65 -17.11
C HIS A 40 -20.83 80.51 -15.86
N ARG A 41 -20.16 81.65 -15.66
CA ARG A 41 -20.52 82.60 -14.61
C ARG A 41 -21.82 83.35 -14.91
N ALA A 42 -22.03 83.72 -16.16
CA ALA A 42 -23.20 84.51 -16.58
C ALA A 42 -24.49 83.69 -16.67
N SER A 43 -24.40 82.39 -16.95
CA SER A 43 -25.55 81.50 -17.15
C SER A 43 -26.21 81.02 -15.85
N ARG A 44 -25.59 81.28 -14.70
CA ARG A 44 -26.07 80.81 -13.39
C ARG A 44 -26.63 81.96 -12.55
N GLN A 45 -27.74 81.71 -11.88
CA GLN A 45 -28.33 82.66 -10.90
C GLN A 45 -27.43 82.87 -9.68
N ILE A 46 -26.63 81.86 -9.32
CA ILE A 46 -25.62 81.91 -8.26
C ILE A 46 -24.25 81.77 -8.93
N PRO A 47 -23.32 82.73 -8.74
CA PRO A 47 -21.98 82.63 -9.31
C PRO A 47 -21.26 81.36 -8.84
N PRO A 48 -20.77 80.51 -9.77
CA PRO A 48 -20.08 79.29 -9.42
C PRO A 48 -18.70 79.56 -8.81
N ILE A 49 -18.26 78.69 -7.91
CA ILE A 49 -16.92 78.75 -7.33
C ILE A 49 -15.93 78.18 -8.36
N ILE A 50 -15.17 79.10 -8.97
CA ILE A 50 -14.19 78.78 -10.00
C ILE A 50 -12.82 79.28 -9.52
N ALA A 51 -11.86 78.37 -9.47
CA ALA A 51 -10.47 78.66 -9.16
C ALA A 51 -9.61 78.46 -10.41
N SER A 52 -8.45 79.13 -10.50
CA SER A 52 -7.47 78.73 -11.52
C SER A 52 -7.03 77.29 -11.27
N ILE A 53 -6.72 76.54 -12.33
CA ILE A 53 -6.25 75.15 -12.18
C ILE A 53 -4.99 75.10 -11.31
N SER A 54 -4.08 76.06 -11.46
CA SER A 54 -2.89 76.15 -10.60
C SER A 54 -3.26 76.26 -9.11
N GLN A 55 -4.22 77.11 -8.77
CA GLN A 55 -4.65 77.31 -7.38
C GLN A 55 -5.42 76.10 -6.83
N TYR A 56 -6.27 75.48 -7.65
CA TYR A 56 -6.97 74.24 -7.30
C TYR A 56 -5.97 73.10 -7.04
N CYS A 57 -5.00 72.90 -7.94
CA CYS A 57 -3.96 71.90 -7.79
C CYS A 57 -3.08 72.15 -6.55
N GLN A 58 -2.72 73.41 -6.26
CA GLN A 58 -1.98 73.75 -5.04
C GLN A 58 -2.77 73.41 -3.78
N GLY A 59 -4.04 73.81 -3.70
CA GLY A 59 -4.90 73.50 -2.55
C GLY A 59 -5.11 71.98 -2.37
N HIS A 60 -5.36 71.26 -3.47
CA HIS A 60 -5.53 69.81 -3.44
C HIS A 60 -4.24 69.09 -3.00
N ASN A 61 -3.07 69.53 -3.47
CA ASN A 61 -1.79 68.98 -3.04
C ASN A 61 -1.52 69.21 -1.54
N GLU A 62 -1.83 70.40 -1.02
CA GLU A 62 -1.68 70.68 0.42
C GLU A 62 -2.67 69.86 1.27
N ILE A 63 -3.91 69.65 0.81
CA ILE A 63 -4.87 68.76 1.48
C ILE A 63 -4.33 67.33 1.50
N VAL A 64 -3.88 66.78 0.37
CA VAL A 64 -3.31 65.44 0.29
C VAL A 64 -2.09 65.29 1.19
N LYS A 65 -1.20 66.30 1.22
CA LYS A 65 -0.02 66.32 2.08
C LYS A 65 -0.41 66.35 3.56
N THR A 66 -1.38 67.17 3.93
CA THR A 66 -1.90 67.25 5.30
C THR A 66 -2.58 65.95 5.72
N SER A 67 -3.36 65.32 4.83
CA SER A 67 -3.99 64.02 5.09
C SER A 67 -2.96 62.90 5.25
N LYS A 68 -1.91 62.87 4.42
CA LYS A 68 -0.80 61.91 4.56
C LYS A 68 -0.04 62.08 5.87
N ASN A 69 0.16 63.32 6.29
CA ASN A 69 0.81 63.65 7.56
C ASN A 69 -0.16 63.61 8.76
N SER A 70 -1.41 63.18 8.55
CA SER A 70 -2.35 63.07 9.65
C SER A 70 -2.00 61.85 10.52
N ALA A 71 -2.07 62.02 11.84
CA ALA A 71 -1.82 60.93 12.78
C ALA A 71 -2.69 59.69 12.50
N LEU A 72 -3.92 59.89 12.01
CA LEU A 72 -4.80 58.78 11.63
C LEU A 72 -4.25 57.98 10.45
N PHE A 73 -3.68 58.65 9.45
CA PHE A 73 -3.06 57.99 8.30
C PHE A 73 -1.82 57.20 8.74
N GLU A 74 -0.95 57.80 9.55
CA GLU A 74 0.24 57.14 10.10
C GLU A 74 -0.12 55.88 10.92
N ILE A 75 -1.14 55.96 11.78
CA ILE A 75 -1.63 54.82 12.56
C ILE A 75 -2.13 53.70 11.65
N LYS A 76 -2.87 54.04 10.58
CA LYS A 76 -3.37 53.03 9.63
C LYS A 76 -2.23 52.41 8.82
N GLU A 77 -1.27 53.21 8.38
CA GLU A 77 -0.08 52.73 7.67
C GLU A 77 0.75 51.79 8.55
N GLN A 78 0.98 52.16 9.81
CA GLN A 78 1.69 51.32 10.77
C GLN A 78 0.92 50.02 11.04
N SER A 79 -0.40 50.09 11.27
CA SER A 79 -1.24 48.90 11.48
C SER A 79 -1.21 47.96 10.27
N LEU A 80 -1.23 48.50 9.05
CA LEU A 80 -1.09 47.71 7.82
C LEU A 80 0.30 47.04 7.74
N LYS A 81 1.36 47.75 8.13
CA LYS A 81 2.72 47.20 8.16
C LYS A 81 2.86 46.07 9.18
N GLU A 82 2.29 46.23 10.38
CA GLU A 82 2.27 45.21 11.42
C GLU A 82 1.49 43.96 10.98
N MET A 83 0.30 44.16 10.39
CA MET A 83 -0.49 43.05 9.85
C MET A 83 0.26 42.31 8.74
N LYS A 84 0.91 43.04 7.81
CA LYS A 84 1.75 42.44 6.78
C LYS A 84 2.84 41.56 7.37
N ASN A 85 3.62 42.10 8.31
CA ASN A 85 4.71 41.37 8.96
C ASN A 85 4.21 40.13 9.70
N ASN A 86 3.04 40.22 10.37
CA ASN A 86 2.45 39.08 11.05
C ASN A 86 2.00 37.99 10.08
N ILE A 87 1.39 38.37 8.95
CA ILE A 87 1.00 37.42 7.89
C ILE A 87 2.25 36.74 7.30
N GLU A 88 3.31 37.48 7.01
CA GLU A 88 4.57 36.93 6.50
C GLU A 88 5.15 35.90 7.47
N ARG A 89 5.14 36.19 8.77
CA ARG A 89 5.60 35.25 9.80
C ARG A 89 4.73 34.00 9.88
N ILE A 90 3.41 34.14 9.80
CA ILE A 90 2.47 32.99 9.79
C ILE A 90 2.70 32.11 8.56
N VAL A 91 2.93 32.72 7.39
CA VAL A 91 3.22 32.00 6.16
C VAL A 91 4.51 31.21 6.28
N GLU A 92 5.57 31.81 6.85
CA GLU A 92 6.84 31.13 7.02
C GLU A 92 6.76 29.97 8.03
N ASP A 93 6.08 30.18 9.17
CA ASP A 93 5.83 29.13 10.16
C ASP A 93 5.06 27.95 9.55
N ARG A 94 4.00 28.23 8.77
CA ARG A 94 3.25 27.20 8.05
C ARG A 94 4.11 26.49 7.00
N ARG A 95 5.01 27.19 6.33
CA ARG A 95 5.95 26.62 5.35
C ARG A 95 6.89 25.62 6.04
N GLN A 96 7.45 26.00 7.18
CA GLN A 96 8.31 25.13 7.98
C GLN A 96 7.54 23.90 8.49
N ASN A 97 6.36 24.10 9.09
CA ASN A 97 5.51 23.01 9.58
C ASN A 97 5.15 22.00 8.47
N LEU A 98 4.84 22.49 7.26
CA LEU A 98 4.59 21.61 6.12
C LEU A 98 5.82 20.79 5.72
N GLU A 99 7.02 21.36 5.81
CA GLU A 99 8.25 20.65 5.49
C GLU A 99 8.58 19.59 6.54
N GLU A 100 8.38 19.90 7.82
CA GLU A 100 8.52 18.94 8.91
C GLU A 100 7.55 17.74 8.76
N ILE A 101 6.30 18.01 8.41
CA ILE A 101 5.30 16.97 8.13
C ILE A 101 5.71 16.11 6.92
N LYS A 102 6.24 16.70 5.85
CA LYS A 102 6.74 15.94 4.70
C LYS A 102 7.90 15.02 5.09
N GLN A 103 8.85 15.53 5.88
CA GLN A 103 9.98 14.74 6.37
C GLN A 103 9.53 13.61 7.29
N GLN A 104 8.56 13.87 8.19
CA GLN A 104 7.96 12.83 9.03
C GLN A 104 7.28 11.75 8.19
N ARG A 105 6.49 12.15 7.18
CA ARG A 105 5.84 11.21 6.26
C ARG A 105 6.86 10.33 5.52
N GLN A 106 7.97 10.91 5.05
CA GLN A 106 9.04 10.15 4.39
C GLN A 106 9.72 9.17 5.34
N ARG A 107 9.95 9.55 6.61
CA ARG A 107 10.46 8.65 7.65
C ARG A 107 9.52 7.48 7.87
N PHE A 108 8.23 7.73 8.14
CA PHE A 108 7.26 6.66 8.31
C PHE A 108 7.14 5.75 7.09
N GLN A 109 7.21 6.29 5.88
CA GLN A 109 7.19 5.48 4.66
C GLN A 109 8.41 4.57 4.55
N THR A 110 9.58 5.04 5.02
CA THR A 110 10.80 4.23 5.07
C THR A 110 10.69 3.15 6.14
N ASP A 111 10.27 3.51 7.35
CA ASP A 111 10.09 2.57 8.45
C ASP A 111 9.11 1.44 8.08
N ILE A 112 7.98 1.77 7.42
CA ILE A 112 7.00 0.78 6.95
C ILE A 112 7.63 -0.19 5.95
N ARG A 113 8.50 0.29 5.04
CA ARG A 113 9.20 -0.59 4.10
C ARG A 113 10.17 -1.50 4.83
N GLU A 114 10.98 -0.96 5.73
CA GLU A 114 11.95 -1.76 6.49
C GLU A 114 11.28 -2.83 7.35
N ILE A 115 10.16 -2.50 8.01
CA ILE A 115 9.38 -3.47 8.78
C ILE A 115 8.83 -4.57 7.87
N ARG A 116 8.29 -4.20 6.69
CA ARG A 116 7.79 -5.17 5.72
C ARG A 116 8.91 -6.11 5.25
N ASP A 117 10.07 -5.59 4.92
CA ASP A 117 11.20 -6.39 4.43
C ASP A 117 11.69 -7.35 5.51
N LYS A 118 11.74 -6.91 6.77
CA LYS A 118 12.05 -7.79 7.92
C LYS A 118 11.01 -8.89 8.08
N ILE A 119 9.71 -8.56 8.02
CA ILE A 119 8.64 -9.56 8.14
C ILE A 119 8.75 -10.59 7.02
N ASN A 120 8.94 -10.17 5.77
CA ASN A 120 9.10 -11.07 4.63
C ASN A 120 10.31 -11.98 4.82
N THR A 121 11.46 -11.43 5.25
CA THR A 121 12.66 -12.24 5.54
C THR A 121 12.40 -13.28 6.63
N HIS A 122 11.64 -12.94 7.67
CA HIS A 122 11.26 -13.89 8.72
C HIS A 122 10.30 -14.97 8.20
N LEU A 123 9.35 -14.60 7.35
CA LEU A 123 8.42 -15.55 6.73
C LEU A 123 9.14 -16.52 5.80
N ASP A 124 10.05 -16.03 4.96
CA ASP A 124 10.86 -16.87 4.06
C ASP A 124 11.71 -17.87 4.86
N LYS A 125 12.31 -17.42 5.96
CA LYS A 125 13.09 -18.28 6.84
C LYS A 125 12.22 -19.35 7.50
N LEU A 126 11.05 -18.96 8.02
CA LEU A 126 10.12 -19.89 8.64
C LEU A 126 9.60 -20.92 7.64
N GLU A 127 9.32 -20.51 6.40
CA GLU A 127 8.94 -21.42 5.32
C GLU A 127 10.04 -22.45 5.05
N GLN A 128 11.31 -22.01 4.96
CA GLN A 128 12.44 -22.91 4.77
C GLN A 128 12.62 -23.89 5.94
N GLU A 129 12.50 -23.41 7.19
CA GLU A 129 12.59 -24.25 8.38
C GLU A 129 11.49 -25.33 8.37
N ILE A 130 10.24 -24.96 8.07
CA ILE A 130 9.12 -25.91 7.97
C ILE A 130 9.34 -26.92 6.84
N GLN A 131 9.82 -26.49 5.68
CA GLN A 131 10.10 -27.40 4.56
C GLN A 131 11.19 -28.41 4.92
N GLN A 132 12.24 -27.98 5.61
CA GLN A 132 13.31 -28.86 6.09
C GLN A 132 12.80 -29.88 7.11
N ASP A 133 11.97 -29.45 8.06
CA ASP A 133 11.38 -30.33 9.07
C ASP A 133 10.48 -31.40 8.45
N ILE A 134 9.67 -31.01 7.45
CA ILE A 134 8.83 -31.95 6.69
C ILE A 134 9.71 -32.98 5.97
N GLN A 135 10.74 -32.53 5.25
CA GLN A 135 11.64 -33.44 4.53
C GLN A 135 12.37 -34.41 5.48
N ALA A 136 12.83 -33.92 6.63
CA ALA A 136 13.47 -34.76 7.64
C ALA A 136 12.51 -35.82 8.21
N ALA A 137 11.26 -35.42 8.48
CA ALA A 137 10.22 -36.34 8.94
C ALA A 137 9.89 -37.40 7.88
N GLU A 138 9.73 -37.00 6.62
CA GLU A 138 9.48 -37.90 5.49
C GLU A 138 10.61 -38.92 5.31
N GLN A 139 11.87 -38.47 5.32
CA GLN A 139 13.04 -39.35 5.22
C GLN A 139 13.07 -40.36 6.37
N LYS A 140 12.77 -39.92 7.59
CA LYS A 140 12.71 -40.79 8.76
C LYS A 140 11.64 -41.86 8.58
N VAL A 141 10.43 -41.50 8.18
CA VAL A 141 9.34 -42.45 7.94
C VAL A 141 9.72 -43.43 6.81
N MET A 142 10.31 -42.93 5.72
CA MET A 142 10.75 -43.78 4.61
C MET A 142 11.77 -44.82 5.06
N SER A 143 12.77 -44.41 5.86
CA SER A 143 13.78 -45.34 6.39
C SER A 143 13.18 -46.43 7.30
N GLN A 144 12.11 -46.10 8.03
CA GLN A 144 11.39 -47.07 8.87
C GLN A 144 10.59 -48.05 8.00
N ILE A 145 9.93 -47.56 6.95
CA ILE A 145 9.22 -48.39 5.97
C ILE A 145 10.21 -49.37 5.32
N ASP A 146 11.36 -48.89 4.85
CA ASP A 146 12.39 -49.74 4.23
C ASP A 146 12.87 -50.84 5.20
N SER A 147 13.08 -50.50 6.47
CA SER A 147 13.44 -51.48 7.51
C SER A 147 12.35 -52.54 7.71
N PHE A 148 11.07 -52.14 7.71
CA PHE A 148 9.96 -53.09 7.81
C PHE A 148 9.83 -53.97 6.57
N VAL A 149 10.01 -53.41 5.37
CA VAL A 149 10.00 -54.15 4.11
C VAL A 149 11.07 -55.23 4.12
N LEU A 150 12.29 -54.90 4.57
CA LEU A 150 13.37 -55.88 4.71
C LEU A 150 13.01 -57.01 5.69
N LYS A 151 12.48 -56.67 6.87
CA LYS A 151 12.05 -57.67 7.86
C LYS A 151 10.95 -58.58 7.34
N ILE A 152 9.95 -58.02 6.65
CA ILE A 152 8.87 -58.78 6.02
C ILE A 152 9.44 -59.71 4.95
N SER A 153 10.37 -59.24 4.12
CA SER A 153 11.01 -60.06 3.10
C SER A 153 11.78 -61.23 3.71
N ASP A 154 12.51 -61.01 4.81
CA ASP A 154 13.24 -62.09 5.48
C ASP A 154 12.32 -63.10 6.15
N HIS A 155 11.25 -62.64 6.81
CA HIS A 155 10.21 -63.53 7.31
C HIS A 155 9.55 -64.35 6.19
N GLY A 156 9.35 -63.76 5.00
CA GLY A 156 8.85 -64.47 3.82
C GLY A 156 9.76 -65.65 3.45
N LYS A 157 11.08 -65.44 3.41
CA LYS A 157 12.05 -66.52 3.14
C LYS A 157 11.99 -67.62 4.21
N THR A 158 11.93 -67.26 5.48
CA THR A 158 11.82 -68.24 6.57
C THR A 158 10.52 -69.06 6.47
N ILE A 159 9.40 -68.43 6.10
CA ILE A 159 8.14 -69.15 5.87
C ILE A 159 8.28 -70.14 4.70
N ASP A 160 8.93 -69.75 3.60
CA ASP A 160 9.17 -70.64 2.47
C ASP A 160 10.08 -71.83 2.85
N GLU A 161 11.13 -71.60 3.64
CA GLU A 161 11.99 -72.66 4.17
C GLU A 161 11.21 -73.63 5.06
N LEU A 162 10.41 -73.12 6.01
CA LEU A 162 9.57 -73.94 6.87
C LEU A 162 8.54 -74.75 6.06
N LYS A 163 7.93 -74.14 5.04
CA LYS A 163 7.00 -74.80 4.12
C LYS A 163 7.67 -75.96 3.38
N ASN A 164 8.89 -75.76 2.89
CA ASN A 164 9.67 -76.80 2.23
C ASN A 164 10.00 -77.95 3.20
N ASN A 165 10.42 -77.64 4.43
CA ASN A 165 10.73 -78.63 5.46
C ASN A 165 9.50 -79.45 5.89
N ILE A 166 8.34 -78.79 6.06
CA ILE A 166 7.07 -79.47 6.34
C ILE A 166 6.69 -80.42 5.20
N SER A 167 6.85 -79.98 3.95
CA SER A 167 6.55 -80.80 2.77
C SER A 167 7.46 -82.04 2.71
N ALA A 168 8.76 -81.89 2.98
CA ALA A 168 9.70 -83.01 3.08
C ALA A 168 9.33 -83.98 4.21
N THR A 169 9.03 -83.46 5.40
CA THR A 169 8.61 -84.27 6.57
C THR A 169 7.33 -85.06 6.27
N LYS A 170 6.36 -84.43 5.59
CA LYS A 170 5.12 -85.09 5.15
C LYS A 170 5.40 -86.24 4.19
N SER A 171 6.34 -86.09 3.26
CA SER A 171 6.77 -87.17 2.38
C SER A 171 7.31 -88.36 3.19
N PHE A 172 8.28 -88.11 4.08
CA PHE A 172 8.85 -89.17 4.92
C PHE A 172 7.80 -89.88 5.79
N ALA A 173 6.85 -89.13 6.37
CA ALA A 173 5.77 -89.72 7.16
C ALA A 173 4.88 -90.64 6.31
N THR A 174 4.61 -90.25 5.06
CA THR A 174 3.84 -91.07 4.11
C THR A 174 4.59 -92.36 3.78
N ASP A 175 5.89 -92.26 3.48
CA ASP A 175 6.75 -93.43 3.19
C ASP A 175 6.78 -94.41 4.38
N LEU A 176 6.88 -93.89 5.60
CA LEU A 176 6.85 -94.69 6.83
C LEU A 176 5.52 -95.44 6.99
N GLN A 177 4.39 -94.76 6.76
CA GLN A 177 3.06 -95.36 6.83
C GLN A 177 2.91 -96.49 5.81
N THR A 178 3.35 -96.29 4.57
CA THR A 178 3.36 -97.32 3.52
C THR A 178 4.19 -98.53 3.93
N PHE A 179 5.39 -98.31 4.49
CA PHE A 179 6.25 -99.38 4.98
C PHE A 179 5.61 -100.21 6.10
N PHE A 180 5.04 -99.57 7.12
CA PHE A 180 4.36 -100.27 8.21
C PHE A 180 3.13 -101.05 7.72
N GLY A 181 2.34 -100.47 6.81
CA GLY A 181 1.24 -101.17 6.16
C GLY A 181 1.72 -102.45 5.47
N GLY A 182 2.80 -102.37 4.68
CA GLY A 182 3.43 -103.53 4.05
C GLY A 182 3.88 -104.60 5.06
N LYS A 183 4.53 -104.20 6.17
CA LYS A 183 4.96 -105.14 7.23
C LYS A 183 3.80 -105.83 7.93
N MET A 184 2.70 -105.12 8.17
CA MET A 184 1.48 -105.71 8.72
C MET A 184 0.84 -106.71 7.74
N PHE A 185 0.84 -106.41 6.43
CA PHE A 185 0.38 -107.35 5.41
C PHE A 185 1.29 -108.59 5.34
N GLU A 186 2.61 -108.44 5.34
CA GLU A 186 3.55 -109.57 5.39
C GLU A 186 3.31 -110.47 6.61
N ALA A 187 3.10 -109.87 7.79
CA ALA A 187 2.82 -110.63 9.01
C ALA A 187 1.52 -111.44 8.91
N LYS A 188 0.44 -110.83 8.39
CA LYS A 188 -0.83 -111.53 8.14
C LYS A 188 -0.69 -112.65 7.12
N ILE A 189 0.04 -112.42 6.02
CA ILE A 189 0.30 -113.45 5.01
C ILE A 189 1.02 -114.65 5.65
N LYS A 190 2.06 -114.40 6.46
CA LYS A 190 2.78 -115.49 7.16
C LYS A 190 1.90 -116.26 8.14
N GLU A 191 0.97 -115.59 8.80
CA GLU A 191 0.01 -116.23 9.70
C GLU A 191 -0.97 -117.12 8.92
N GLU A 192 -1.51 -116.63 7.80
CA GLU A 192 -2.35 -117.43 6.91
C GLU A 192 -1.59 -118.57 6.24
N GLU A 193 -0.33 -118.36 5.83
CA GLU A 193 0.54 -119.43 5.32
C GLU A 193 0.72 -120.54 6.37
N LYS A 194 1.02 -120.19 7.63
CA LYS A 194 1.10 -121.17 8.72
C LYS A 194 -0.22 -121.90 8.93
N PHE A 195 -1.34 -121.19 8.87
CA PHE A 195 -2.66 -121.80 8.97
C PHE A 195 -2.92 -122.79 7.83
N ILE A 196 -2.61 -122.43 6.58
CA ILE A 196 -2.71 -123.31 5.42
C ILE A 196 -1.80 -124.53 5.58
N VAL A 197 -0.55 -124.35 6.00
CA VAL A 197 0.38 -125.46 6.27
C VAL A 197 -0.18 -126.37 7.37
N SER A 198 -0.72 -125.82 8.45
CA SER A 198 -1.35 -126.63 9.51
C SER A 198 -2.59 -127.39 9.02
N LEU A 199 -3.37 -126.83 8.09
CA LEU A 199 -4.49 -127.54 7.46
C LEU A 199 -4.01 -128.69 6.56
N ILE A 200 -2.84 -128.56 5.94
CA ILE A 200 -2.19 -129.61 5.15
C ILE A 200 -1.60 -130.70 6.07
N GLU A 201 -1.11 -130.34 7.25
CA GLU A 201 -0.48 -131.27 8.22
C GLU A 201 -1.51 -132.01 9.11
N ASP A 202 -2.58 -131.34 9.56
CA ASP A 202 -3.65 -131.93 10.39
C ASP A 202 -4.75 -132.62 9.56
N GLY A 203 -4.81 -132.30 8.26
CA GLY A 203 -5.73 -132.89 7.30
C GLY A 203 -5.10 -134.06 6.57
N SER A 204 -5.37 -135.27 7.06
CA SER A 204 -5.39 -136.45 6.20
C SER A 204 -6.47 -136.27 5.14
N LEU A 205 -6.03 -135.91 3.93
CA LEU A 205 -6.57 -136.35 2.65
C LEU A 205 -5.41 -136.83 1.80
#